data_AF-A0A8B5WTG1-F1
#
_entry.id   AF-A0A8B5WTG1-F1
#
_cell.length_a   1.000
_cell.length_b   1.000
_cell.length_c   1.000
_cell.angle_alpha   90.00
_cell.angle_beta   90.00
_cell.angle_gamma   90.00
#
_symmetry.space_group_name_H-M   'P 1'
#
loop_
_entity.id
_entity.type
_entity.pdbx_description
1 polymer ?
#
loop_
_entity_poly.entity_id
_entity_poly.type
_entity_poly.pdbx_seq_one_letter_code
_entity_poly.pdbx_strand_id
1 'polypeptide(L)'
;MMDNAANSTFFVCREPHGEHWQLGPLPPPAGGRMTLLGWCQTPPSLDAGMPPAPALVLARALSAVARVSFLCSNPGAPVDGDVILDADERMAVVDPGGLAGRIRTAVGRLPNPMLLLSSRRPETLLRLFDDAQYPWWLQGQVVLLSAPDAPAPVCDRKTLLALLGDGWVEAAAALASAGIVGILRPGVDGDLAGLLTFTAAIEESVLAALEREARLAGRTWAALAEDDFARWLAAEEP
;
A
#
# COMPACT_ATOMS: atom_id res chain seq x y z
N MET A 1 -3.38 -29.55 -15.95
CA MET A 1 -2.85 -28.39 -16.69
C MET A 1 -1.96 -27.67 -15.70
N MET A 2 -0.64 -27.85 -15.81
CA MET A 2 0.31 -27.19 -14.93
C MET A 2 0.33 -25.73 -15.37
N ASP A 3 -0.19 -24.82 -14.53
CA ASP A 3 0.00 -23.39 -14.73
C ASP A 3 1.50 -23.15 -14.85
N ASN A 4 1.92 -22.68 -16.02
CA ASN A 4 3.28 -22.24 -16.24
C ASN A 4 3.45 -20.99 -15.39
N ALA A 5 3.90 -21.15 -14.15
CA ALA A 5 3.93 -20.07 -13.17
C ALA A 5 4.75 -18.92 -13.78
N ALA A 6 4.06 -17.82 -14.12
CA ALA A 6 4.69 -16.65 -14.71
C ALA A 6 5.91 -16.28 -13.87
N ASN A 7 7.06 -16.09 -14.51
CA ASN A 7 8.25 -15.67 -13.78
C ASN A 7 8.06 -14.21 -13.41
N SER A 8 8.38 -13.84 -12.18
CA SER A 8 8.25 -12.46 -11.72
C SER A 8 9.57 -12.00 -11.13
N THR A 9 9.95 -10.78 -11.42
CA THR A 9 11.12 -10.12 -10.82
C THR A 9 10.64 -8.96 -9.97
N PHE A 10 11.27 -8.79 -8.81
CA PHE A 10 11.09 -7.67 -7.92
C PHE A 10 12.30 -6.75 -7.97
N PHE A 11 12.05 -5.45 -7.98
CA PHE A 11 13.07 -4.43 -7.96
C PHE A 11 12.79 -3.38 -6.90
N VAL A 12 13.86 -2.76 -6.40
CA VAL A 12 13.76 -1.63 -5.48
C VAL A 12 14.67 -0.49 -5.88
N CYS A 13 14.18 0.75 -5.76
CA CYS A 13 14.98 1.96 -5.91
C CYS A 13 14.88 2.80 -4.63
N ARG A 14 15.98 2.92 -3.88
CA ARG A 14 16.01 3.58 -2.56
C ARG A 14 16.14 5.09 -2.60
N GLU A 15 16.50 5.64 -3.76
CA GLU A 15 16.77 7.07 -3.94
C GLU A 15 16.03 7.64 -5.16
N PRO A 16 14.69 7.51 -5.20
CA PRO A 16 13.91 8.07 -6.30
C PRO A 16 13.84 9.59 -6.21
N HIS A 17 13.97 10.26 -7.36
CA HIS A 17 13.95 11.71 -7.50
C HIS A 17 13.07 12.20 -8.67
N GLY A 18 12.65 11.32 -9.58
CA GLY A 18 11.81 11.67 -10.72
C GLY A 18 10.34 11.95 -10.36
N GLU A 19 9.78 13.05 -10.86
CA GLU A 19 8.35 13.38 -10.64
C GLU A 19 7.39 12.49 -11.44
N HIS A 20 7.90 11.77 -12.45
CA HIS A 20 7.12 10.93 -13.35
C HIS A 20 6.47 9.72 -12.66
N TRP A 21 6.91 9.36 -11.45
CA TRP A 21 6.31 8.27 -10.67
C TRP A 21 4.90 8.56 -10.15
N GLN A 22 4.46 9.83 -10.18
CA GLN A 22 3.14 10.27 -9.66
C GLN A 22 2.90 9.89 -8.19
N LEU A 23 3.98 9.90 -7.40
CA LEU A 23 3.99 9.62 -5.96
C LEU A 23 4.20 10.89 -5.12
N GLY A 24 3.83 12.05 -5.67
CA GLY A 24 4.06 13.36 -5.04
C GLY A 24 5.52 13.83 -5.14
N PRO A 25 5.90 14.88 -4.40
CA PRO A 25 7.26 15.43 -4.44
C PRO A 25 8.30 14.42 -3.93
N LEU A 26 9.38 14.26 -4.71
CA LEU A 26 10.52 13.38 -4.39
C LEU A 26 11.83 14.20 -4.40
N PRO A 27 12.73 14.02 -3.41
CA PRO A 27 12.55 13.25 -2.19
C PRO A 27 11.48 13.86 -1.27
N PRO A 28 10.91 13.09 -0.32
CA PRO A 28 9.90 13.60 0.59
C PRO A 28 10.44 14.79 1.42
N PRO A 29 9.61 15.80 1.75
CA PRO A 29 10.02 16.88 2.65
C PRO A 29 10.55 16.31 3.97
N ALA A 30 11.56 16.98 4.54
CA ALA A 30 12.38 16.50 5.66
C ALA A 30 11.60 15.67 6.70
N GLY A 31 11.92 14.37 6.80
CA GLY A 31 11.32 13.49 7.83
C GLY A 31 11.07 12.03 7.45
N GLY A 32 11.44 11.57 6.25
CA GLY A 32 11.26 10.17 5.86
C GLY A 32 12.18 9.73 4.72
N ARG A 33 12.07 8.45 4.37
CA ARG A 33 12.77 7.81 3.24
C ARG A 33 11.73 7.25 2.28
N MET A 34 11.85 7.61 1.01
CA MET A 34 11.03 7.04 -0.05
C MET A 34 11.82 5.95 -0.76
N THR A 35 11.24 4.76 -0.87
CA THR A 35 11.73 3.69 -1.71
C THR A 35 10.65 3.31 -2.73
N LEU A 36 11.02 3.16 -4.00
CA LEU A 36 10.14 2.54 -4.99
C LEU A 36 10.27 1.02 -4.91
N LEU A 37 9.13 0.35 -4.96
CA LEU A 37 9.00 -1.09 -5.12
C LEU A 37 8.38 -1.32 -6.48
N GLY A 38 9.00 -2.14 -7.33
CA GLY A 38 8.48 -2.47 -8.65
C GLY A 38 8.51 -3.97 -8.89
N TRP A 39 7.67 -4.44 -9.81
CA TRP A 39 7.65 -5.83 -10.25
C TRP A 39 7.37 -5.92 -11.74
N CYS A 40 7.90 -6.96 -12.37
CA CYS A 40 7.55 -7.34 -13.74
C CYS A 40 7.11 -8.80 -13.80
N GLN A 41 6.33 -9.16 -14.82
CA GLN A 41 5.94 -10.54 -15.12
C GLN A 41 6.29 -10.94 -16.55
N THR A 42 6.69 -12.20 -16.73
CA THR A 42 6.90 -12.78 -18.06
C THR A 42 6.05 -14.04 -18.22
N PRO A 43 5.11 -14.07 -19.20
CA PRO A 43 4.73 -12.96 -20.09
C PRO A 43 4.08 -11.78 -19.31
N PRO A 44 4.08 -10.56 -19.86
CA PRO A 44 3.39 -9.42 -19.25
C PRO A 44 1.90 -9.71 -19.04
N SER A 45 1.33 -9.14 -17.97
CA SER A 45 -0.12 -9.16 -17.76
C SER A 45 -0.80 -8.26 -18.79
N LEU A 46 -1.89 -8.73 -19.40
CA LEU A 46 -2.73 -7.88 -20.26
C LEU A 46 -3.71 -7.02 -19.44
N ASP A 47 -3.97 -7.42 -18.20
CA ASP A 47 -4.90 -6.75 -17.31
C ASP A 47 -4.13 -5.77 -16.41
N ALA A 48 -4.67 -4.54 -16.28
CA ALA A 48 -4.21 -3.56 -15.32
C ALA A 48 -4.47 -4.05 -13.88
N GLY A 49 -3.58 -3.74 -12.95
CA GLY A 49 -3.69 -4.18 -11.56
C GLY A 49 -2.47 -4.90 -11.04
N MET A 50 -2.55 -5.25 -9.75
CA MET A 50 -1.50 -6.00 -9.08
C MET A 50 -1.59 -7.48 -9.50
N PRO A 51 -0.52 -8.08 -10.05
CA PRO A 51 -0.57 -9.48 -10.37
C PRO A 51 -0.52 -10.37 -9.10
N PRO A 52 -1.11 -11.59 -9.11
CA PRO A 52 -1.27 -12.39 -7.89
C PRO A 52 0.03 -12.79 -7.19
N ALA A 53 1.09 -13.07 -7.95
CA ALA A 53 2.37 -13.46 -7.38
C ALA A 53 3.05 -12.29 -6.64
N PRO A 54 3.16 -11.09 -7.24
CA PRO A 54 3.58 -9.91 -6.52
C PRO A 54 2.73 -9.56 -5.28
N ALA A 55 1.40 -9.63 -5.41
CA ALA A 55 0.47 -9.41 -4.30
C ALA A 55 0.79 -10.29 -3.07
N LEU A 56 1.01 -11.59 -3.29
CA LEU A 56 1.29 -12.54 -2.22
C LEU A 56 2.62 -12.26 -1.50
N VAL A 57 3.66 -11.91 -2.26
CA VAL A 57 4.98 -11.56 -1.69
C VAL A 57 4.86 -10.30 -0.84
N LEU A 58 4.20 -9.25 -1.35
CA LEU A 58 3.95 -8.01 -0.60
C LEU A 58 3.14 -8.29 0.67
N ALA A 59 2.03 -9.01 0.55
CA ALA A 59 1.18 -9.36 1.69
C ALA A 59 1.98 -10.06 2.80
N ARG A 60 2.76 -11.09 2.47
CA ARG A 60 3.58 -11.83 3.43
C ARG A 60 4.68 -10.97 4.06
N ALA A 61 5.39 -10.19 3.23
CA ALA A 61 6.49 -9.37 3.70
C ALA A 61 6.01 -8.27 4.66
N LEU A 62 4.94 -7.56 4.28
CA LEU A 62 4.39 -6.48 5.09
C LEU A 62 3.81 -7.01 6.41
N SER A 63 3.05 -8.11 6.38
CA SER A 63 2.46 -8.68 7.60
C SER A 63 3.49 -9.28 8.56
N ALA A 64 4.67 -9.66 8.06
CA ALA A 64 5.77 -10.14 8.89
C ALA A 64 6.45 -9.01 9.69
N VAL A 65 6.37 -7.76 9.20
CA VAL A 65 7.10 -6.61 9.77
C VAL A 65 6.17 -5.64 10.50
N ALA A 66 4.91 -5.55 10.10
CA ALA A 66 3.99 -4.52 10.56
C ALA A 66 2.56 -5.04 10.68
N ARG A 67 1.74 -4.29 11.44
CA ARG A 67 0.29 -4.33 11.28
C ARG A 67 -0.08 -3.41 10.12
N VAL A 68 -0.82 -3.96 9.17
CA VAL A 68 -1.13 -3.32 7.90
C VAL A 68 -2.57 -2.89 7.90
N SER A 69 -2.83 -1.59 7.68
CA SER A 69 -4.17 -1.00 7.68
C SER A 69 -4.48 -0.37 6.34
N PHE A 70 -5.62 -0.68 5.74
CA PHE A 70 -5.98 -0.22 4.39
C PHE A 70 -7.50 -0.05 4.23
N LEU A 71 -7.90 0.70 3.21
CA LEU A 71 -9.31 0.93 2.91
C LEU A 71 -9.92 -0.34 2.32
N CYS A 72 -11.09 -0.74 2.82
CA CYS A 72 -11.81 -1.89 2.30
C CYS A 72 -13.29 -1.59 2.06
N SER A 73 -13.86 -2.22 1.04
CA SER A 73 -15.29 -2.32 0.81
C SER A 73 -15.93 -3.22 1.88
N ASN A 74 -17.19 -2.94 2.20
CA ASN A 74 -17.91 -3.66 3.25
C ASN A 74 -18.13 -5.13 2.85
N PRO A 75 -17.67 -6.13 3.65
CA PRO A 75 -17.88 -7.54 3.35
C PRO A 75 -19.33 -8.04 3.51
N GLY A 76 -20.30 -7.18 3.83
CA GLY A 76 -21.73 -7.50 3.69
C GLY A 76 -22.60 -7.33 4.94
N ALA A 77 -22.04 -6.89 6.07
CA ALA A 77 -22.81 -6.56 7.27
C ALA A 77 -22.66 -5.08 7.64
N PRO A 78 -23.71 -4.38 8.11
CA PRO A 78 -23.55 -3.05 8.67
C PRO A 78 -22.63 -3.12 9.89
N VAL A 79 -21.51 -2.40 9.81
CA VAL A 79 -20.54 -2.26 10.89
C VAL A 79 -20.85 -0.94 11.59
N ASP A 80 -21.17 -1.00 12.87
CA ASP A 80 -21.31 0.19 13.72
C ASP A 80 -20.12 0.23 14.68
N GLY A 81 -19.30 1.27 14.56
CA GLY A 81 -18.08 1.45 15.36
C GLY A 81 -16.92 0.49 15.02
N ASP A 82 -16.01 0.34 15.98
CA ASP A 82 -14.83 -0.52 15.87
C ASP A 82 -15.21 -1.98 16.16
N VAL A 83 -14.95 -2.86 15.20
CA VAL A 83 -15.19 -4.29 15.31
C VAL A 83 -13.87 -5.03 15.33
N ILE A 84 -13.62 -5.72 16.45
CA ILE A 84 -12.53 -6.70 16.57
C ILE A 84 -13.06 -8.00 15.96
N LEU A 85 -12.49 -8.41 14.83
CA LEU A 85 -12.83 -9.69 14.19
C LEU A 85 -12.09 -10.82 14.92
N ASP A 86 -10.81 -10.60 15.22
CA ASP A 86 -9.99 -11.43 16.11
C ASP A 86 -8.71 -10.71 16.59
N ALA A 87 -7.73 -11.46 17.12
CA ALA A 87 -6.47 -10.92 17.64
C ALA A 87 -5.62 -10.19 16.57
N ASP A 88 -5.65 -10.69 15.34
CA ASP A 88 -4.86 -10.17 14.23
C ASP A 88 -5.65 -9.23 13.34
N GLU A 89 -6.99 -9.28 13.38
CA GLU A 89 -7.87 -8.55 12.47
C GLU A 89 -8.83 -7.60 13.19
N ARG A 90 -8.84 -6.35 12.72
CA ARG A 90 -9.70 -5.30 13.24
C ARG A 90 -10.26 -4.48 12.09
N MET A 91 -11.52 -4.08 12.21
CA MET A 91 -12.19 -3.23 11.25
C MET A 91 -12.73 -2.00 11.97
N ALA A 92 -12.41 -0.82 11.48
CA ALA A 92 -12.87 0.44 12.05
C ALA A 92 -13.68 1.22 11.01
N VAL A 93 -14.80 1.80 11.46
CA VAL A 93 -15.51 2.80 10.66
C VAL A 93 -14.75 4.11 10.75
N VAL A 94 -14.35 4.65 9.61
CA VAL A 94 -13.69 5.95 9.55
C VAL A 94 -14.71 7.04 9.90
N ASP A 95 -14.44 7.82 10.96
CA ASP A 95 -15.32 8.91 11.37
C ASP A 95 -15.51 9.90 10.20
N PRO A 96 -16.76 10.15 9.73
CA PRO A 96 -17.03 11.15 8.70
C PRO A 96 -16.74 12.58 9.14
N GLY A 97 -16.47 12.81 10.44
CA GLY A 97 -16.10 14.09 11.03
C GLY A 97 -17.32 14.99 11.28
N GLY A 98 -17.93 14.89 12.46
CA GLY A 98 -18.98 15.81 12.94
C GLY A 98 -20.19 16.03 12.02
N LEU A 99 -21.07 16.97 12.39
CA LEU A 99 -22.30 17.28 11.63
C LEU A 99 -22.01 17.89 10.24
N ALA A 100 -20.99 18.73 10.13
CA ALA A 100 -20.61 19.37 8.85
C ALA A 100 -20.01 18.36 7.85
N GLY A 101 -19.29 17.34 8.32
CA GLY A 101 -18.76 16.27 7.47
C GLY A 101 -19.88 15.47 6.84
N ARG A 102 -20.91 15.11 7.62
CA ARG A 102 -22.09 14.35 7.14
C ARG A 102 -22.83 15.03 5.99
N ILE A 103 -22.94 16.36 5.99
CA ILE A 103 -23.60 17.12 4.93
C ILE A 103 -22.76 17.12 3.63
N ARG A 104 -21.43 17.26 3.72
CA ARG A 104 -20.54 17.15 2.56
C ARG A 104 -20.51 15.73 1.98
N THR A 105 -20.65 14.71 2.82
CA THR A 105 -20.69 13.30 2.37
C THR A 105 -21.86 13.00 1.44
N ALA A 106 -23.00 13.69 1.60
CA ALA A 106 -24.15 13.51 0.72
C ALA A 106 -23.94 14.04 -0.71
N VAL A 107 -22.93 14.88 -0.93
CA VAL A 107 -22.65 15.53 -2.23
C VAL A 107 -21.44 14.90 -2.94
N GLY A 108 -20.56 14.21 -2.20
CA GLY A 108 -19.37 13.56 -2.75
C GLY A 108 -19.65 12.18 -3.34
N ARG A 109 -18.98 11.84 -4.45
CA ARG A 109 -19.03 10.51 -5.11
C ARG A 109 -18.30 9.39 -4.34
N LEU A 110 -17.85 9.66 -3.12
CA LEU A 110 -17.11 8.67 -2.35
C LEU A 110 -18.06 7.79 -1.54
N PRO A 111 -17.80 6.48 -1.48
CA PRO A 111 -18.60 5.53 -0.73
C PRO A 111 -18.61 5.87 0.76
N ASN A 112 -19.77 5.69 1.38
CA ASN A 112 -20.02 5.96 2.79
C ASN A 112 -20.74 4.75 3.41
N PRO A 113 -20.23 4.16 4.51
CA PRO A 113 -19.01 4.52 5.24
C PRO A 113 -17.70 4.07 4.56
N MET A 114 -16.60 4.77 4.86
CA MET A 114 -15.24 4.26 4.62
C MET A 114 -14.87 3.33 5.77
N LEU A 115 -14.31 2.16 5.44
CA LEU A 115 -13.87 1.17 6.41
C LEU A 115 -12.35 1.02 6.33
N LEU A 116 -11.70 0.93 7.48
CA LEU A 116 -10.28 0.65 7.59
C LEU A 116 -10.11 -0.76 8.17
N LEU A 117 -9.58 -1.68 7.37
CA LEU A 117 -9.24 -3.04 7.80
C LEU A 117 -7.77 -3.08 8.19
N SER A 118 -7.49 -3.54 9.41
CA SER A 118 -6.15 -3.70 9.97
C SER A 118 -5.86 -5.17 10.21
N SER A 119 -4.82 -5.71 9.59
CA SER A 119 -4.49 -7.14 9.70
C SER A 119 -2.98 -7.42 9.75
N ARG A 120 -2.63 -8.61 10.27
CA ARG A 120 -1.31 -9.24 10.16
C ARG A 120 -1.37 -10.59 9.40
N ARG A 121 -2.50 -10.90 8.76
CA ARG A 121 -2.67 -12.15 8.01
C ARG A 121 -2.48 -11.91 6.52
N PRO A 122 -1.46 -12.50 5.89
CA PRO A 122 -1.20 -12.32 4.47
C PRO A 122 -2.45 -12.53 3.60
N GLU A 123 -3.28 -13.51 3.93
CA GLU A 123 -4.49 -13.90 3.20
C GLU A 123 -5.52 -12.77 3.19
N THR A 124 -5.64 -12.04 4.31
CA THR A 124 -6.53 -10.88 4.43
C THR A 124 -5.96 -9.66 3.73
N LEU A 125 -4.62 -9.50 3.75
CA LEU A 125 -3.94 -8.43 3.05
C LEU A 125 -4.09 -8.55 1.52
N LEU A 126 -4.33 -9.74 0.96
CA LEU A 126 -4.59 -9.88 -0.48
C LEU A 126 -5.80 -9.03 -0.94
N ARG A 127 -6.77 -8.77 -0.06
CA ARG A 127 -7.92 -7.90 -0.35
C ARG A 127 -7.51 -6.47 -0.69
N LEU A 128 -6.33 -6.02 -0.25
CA LEU A 128 -5.76 -4.71 -0.58
C LEU A 128 -5.70 -4.47 -2.09
N PHE A 129 -5.41 -5.53 -2.84
CA PHE A 129 -5.05 -5.47 -4.25
C PHE A 129 -6.25 -5.68 -5.18
N ASP A 130 -7.32 -6.31 -4.67
CA ASP A 130 -8.50 -6.73 -5.43
C ASP A 130 -9.77 -5.91 -5.07
N ASP A 131 -9.66 -4.90 -4.20
CA ASP A 131 -10.83 -4.11 -3.79
C ASP A 131 -11.29 -3.15 -4.88
N ALA A 132 -12.39 -3.48 -5.56
CA ALA A 132 -12.94 -2.67 -6.64
C ALA A 132 -13.36 -1.24 -6.23
N GLN A 133 -13.61 -0.99 -4.94
CA GLN A 133 -13.97 0.32 -4.43
C GLN A 133 -12.74 1.21 -4.20
N TYR A 134 -11.58 0.58 -3.98
CA TYR A 134 -10.28 1.21 -3.76
C TYR A 134 -9.24 0.59 -4.70
N PRO A 135 -9.42 0.72 -6.02
CA PRO A 135 -8.61 0.00 -7.01
C PRO A 135 -7.14 0.43 -6.93
N TRP A 136 -6.26 -0.57 -6.82
CA TRP A 136 -4.82 -0.39 -6.71
C TRP A 136 -4.23 0.40 -7.90
N TRP A 137 -4.58 0.02 -9.13
CA TRP A 137 -4.04 0.60 -10.37
C TRP A 137 -4.51 2.03 -10.67
N LEU A 138 -5.53 2.54 -9.98
CA LEU A 138 -6.00 3.94 -10.11
C LEU A 138 -5.55 4.82 -8.94
N GLN A 139 -4.57 4.36 -8.17
CA GLN A 139 -4.13 5.02 -6.95
C GLN A 139 -5.26 5.25 -5.93
N GLY A 140 -6.29 4.41 -5.96
CA GLY A 140 -7.46 4.51 -5.09
C GLY A 140 -7.25 3.96 -3.68
N GLN A 141 -6.03 3.56 -3.35
CA GLN A 141 -5.68 2.82 -2.14
C GLN A 141 -4.49 3.46 -1.42
N VAL A 142 -4.46 3.33 -0.10
CA VAL A 142 -3.30 3.67 0.73
C VAL A 142 -3.16 2.66 1.86
N VAL A 143 -1.92 2.29 2.16
CA VAL A 143 -1.59 1.34 3.21
C VAL A 143 -0.84 2.04 4.32
N LEU A 144 -1.32 1.89 5.54
CA LEU A 144 -0.65 2.36 6.74
C LEU A 144 0.05 1.20 7.43
N LEU A 145 1.33 1.38 7.74
CA LEU A 145 2.14 0.44 8.50
C LEU A 145 2.29 0.96 9.92
N SER A 146 1.94 0.13 10.90
CA SER A 146 2.17 0.39 12.32
C SER A 146 2.98 -0.75 12.93
N ALA A 147 3.52 -0.57 14.15
CA ALA A 147 4.23 -1.64 14.83
C ALA A 147 3.34 -2.91 14.92
N PRO A 148 3.90 -4.14 14.86
CA PRO A 148 3.12 -5.38 14.78
C PRO A 148 2.02 -5.51 15.84
N ASP A 149 2.30 -5.11 17.07
CA ASP A 149 1.38 -5.23 18.21
C ASP A 149 0.63 -3.92 18.51
N ALA A 150 0.79 -2.90 17.66
CA ALA A 150 0.05 -1.65 17.79
C ALA A 150 -1.46 -1.89 17.59
N PRO A 151 -2.32 -1.05 18.20
CA PRO A 151 -3.73 -1.02 17.85
C PRO A 151 -3.92 -0.60 16.38
N ALA A 152 -5.13 -0.82 15.85
CA ALA A 152 -5.51 -0.22 14.57
C ALA A 152 -5.36 1.30 14.65
N PRO A 153 -4.81 1.96 13.61
CA PRO A 153 -4.61 3.40 13.64
C PRO A 153 -5.96 4.13 13.61
N VAL A 154 -6.07 5.17 14.43
CA VAL A 154 -7.23 6.06 14.43
C VAL A 154 -6.98 7.14 13.38
N CYS A 155 -7.70 7.06 12.26
CA CYS A 155 -7.64 8.05 11.19
C CYS A 155 -9.04 8.58 10.90
N ASP A 156 -9.17 9.91 10.83
CA ASP A 156 -10.40 10.52 10.36
C ASP A 156 -10.46 10.51 8.82
N ARG A 157 -11.65 10.77 8.28
CA ARG A 157 -11.85 10.80 6.83
C ARG A 157 -10.97 11.84 6.14
N LYS A 158 -10.78 13.01 6.76
CA LYS A 158 -9.98 14.09 6.17
C LYS A 158 -8.53 13.64 5.93
N THR A 159 -7.96 12.95 6.90
CA THR A 159 -6.61 12.41 6.87
C THR A 159 -6.46 11.38 5.77
N LEU A 160 -7.38 10.40 5.67
CA LEU A 160 -7.32 9.38 4.63
C LEU A 160 -7.48 9.98 3.22
N LEU A 161 -8.36 10.98 3.06
CA LEU A 161 -8.49 11.68 1.78
C LEU A 161 -7.23 12.48 1.41
N ALA A 162 -6.57 13.09 2.40
CA ALA A 162 -5.30 13.77 2.16
C ALA A 162 -4.20 12.79 1.72
N LEU A 163 -4.20 11.56 2.24
CA LEU A 163 -3.27 10.51 1.83
C LEU A 163 -3.51 9.95 0.42
N LEU A 164 -4.72 10.09 -0.12
CA LEU A 164 -5.04 9.66 -1.49
C LEU A 164 -4.66 10.75 -2.53
N GLY A 165 -4.54 12.01 -2.10
CA GLY A 165 -4.23 13.14 -2.97
C GLY A 165 -2.74 13.39 -3.22
N ASP A 166 -2.44 14.44 -3.98
CA ASP A 166 -1.07 14.76 -4.42
C ASP A 166 -0.12 15.16 -3.28
N GLY A 167 -0.67 15.77 -2.21
CA GLY A 167 0.07 16.17 -1.00
C GLY A 167 0.10 15.11 0.10
N TRP A 168 0.08 13.84 -0.27
CA TRP A 168 -0.01 12.74 0.71
C TRP A 168 1.24 12.63 1.58
N VAL A 169 2.41 13.04 1.08
CA VAL A 169 3.68 12.96 1.82
C VAL A 169 3.66 13.89 3.04
N GLU A 170 3.13 15.11 2.89
CA GLU A 170 2.94 16.04 4.00
C GLU A 170 1.92 15.52 5.00
N ALA A 171 0.82 14.93 4.52
CA ALA A 171 -0.18 14.29 5.38
C ALA A 171 0.40 13.08 6.14
N ALA A 172 1.29 12.32 5.51
CA ALA A 172 1.95 11.16 6.08
C ALA A 172 2.85 11.55 7.27
N ALA A 173 3.62 12.64 7.15
CA ALA A 173 4.52 13.08 8.21
C ALA A 173 3.81 13.31 9.56
N ALA A 174 2.57 13.82 9.53
CA ALA A 174 1.76 14.02 10.73
C ALA A 174 1.34 12.71 11.42
N LEU A 175 1.34 11.58 10.69
CA LEU A 175 0.96 10.28 11.22
C LEU A 175 2.09 9.56 11.97
N ALA A 176 3.33 10.01 11.83
CA ALA A 176 4.46 9.46 12.57
C ALA A 176 4.23 9.57 14.09
N SER A 177 3.71 10.70 14.57
CA SER A 177 3.36 10.88 15.99
C SER A 177 2.17 10.04 16.46
N ALA A 178 1.36 9.53 15.52
CA ALA A 178 0.25 8.62 15.80
C ALA A 178 0.67 7.14 15.79
N GLY A 179 1.98 6.84 15.67
CA GLY A 179 2.51 5.48 15.68
C GLY A 179 2.52 4.78 14.32
N ILE A 180 2.22 5.50 13.23
CA ILE A 180 2.49 5.00 11.87
C ILE A 180 3.99 5.04 11.63
N VAL A 181 4.55 3.93 11.15
CA VAL A 181 5.99 3.75 10.89
C VAL A 181 6.34 3.82 9.40
N GLY A 182 5.35 3.63 8.54
CA GLY A 182 5.46 3.81 7.10
C GLY A 182 4.12 3.80 6.39
N ILE A 183 4.13 4.21 5.13
CA ILE A 183 2.96 4.27 4.25
C ILE A 183 3.36 3.70 2.89
N LEU A 184 2.52 2.82 2.35
CA LEU A 184 2.65 2.34 0.97
C LEU A 184 1.55 2.96 0.11
N ARG A 185 1.92 3.54 -1.02
CA ARG A 185 0.99 4.10 -2.01
C ARG A 185 1.28 3.48 -3.38
N PRO A 186 0.29 2.92 -4.09
CA PRO A 186 0.48 2.42 -5.44
C PRO A 186 0.88 3.52 -6.42
N GLY A 187 1.66 3.14 -7.43
CA GLY A 187 1.84 3.92 -8.66
C GLY A 187 0.61 3.81 -9.58
N VAL A 188 0.74 4.38 -10.77
CA VAL A 188 -0.22 4.15 -11.86
C VAL A 188 -0.06 2.71 -12.37
N ASP A 189 -1.12 2.15 -12.98
CA ASP A 189 -1.14 0.83 -13.65
C ASP A 189 -0.96 -0.40 -12.73
N GLY A 190 -0.39 -0.22 -11.53
CA GLY A 190 -0.28 -1.24 -10.51
C GLY A 190 0.93 -2.16 -10.66
N ASP A 191 1.99 -1.70 -11.32
CA ASP A 191 3.29 -2.36 -11.48
C ASP A 191 4.34 -1.90 -10.46
N LEU A 192 4.06 -0.80 -9.75
CA LEU A 192 4.92 -0.23 -8.73
C LEU A 192 4.16 0.35 -7.52
N ALA A 193 4.89 0.60 -6.44
CA ALA A 193 4.44 1.35 -5.28
C ALA A 193 5.56 2.17 -4.64
N GLY A 194 5.19 3.33 -4.09
CA GLY A 194 6.05 4.13 -3.21
C GLY A 194 5.90 3.71 -1.76
N LEU A 195 7.00 3.36 -1.12
CA LEU A 195 7.11 3.08 0.30
C LEU A 195 7.79 4.27 1.00
N LEU A 196 7.00 5.04 1.75
CA LEU A 196 7.51 6.06 2.66
C LEU A 196 7.70 5.46 4.05
N THR A 197 8.90 5.56 4.62
CA THR A 197 9.18 5.15 6.01
C THR A 197 9.79 6.29 6.81
N PHE A 198 9.51 6.33 8.11
CA PHE A 198 10.01 7.43 8.96
C PHE A 198 11.36 7.14 9.61
N THR A 199 11.87 5.92 9.49
CA THR A 199 13.20 5.54 9.99
C THR A 199 13.86 4.53 9.06
N ALA A 200 15.20 4.57 8.97
CA ALA A 200 15.98 3.60 8.22
C ALA A 200 15.77 2.16 8.73
N ALA A 201 15.57 1.97 10.03
CA ALA A 201 15.37 0.63 10.60
C ALA A 201 14.09 -0.04 10.07
N ILE A 202 13.00 0.73 9.90
CA ILE A 202 11.75 0.22 9.35
C ILE A 202 11.90 -0.06 7.85
N GLU A 203 12.54 0.83 7.10
CA GLU A 203 12.85 0.60 5.69
C GLU A 203 13.62 -0.71 5.49
N GLU A 204 14.76 -0.88 6.16
CA GLU A 204 15.58 -2.09 6.04
C GLU A 204 14.80 -3.35 6.46
N SER A 205 13.95 -3.27 7.49
CA SER A 205 13.13 -4.41 7.91
C SER A 205 12.12 -4.82 6.83
N VAL A 206 11.45 -3.85 6.21
CA VAL A 206 10.49 -4.10 5.11
C VAL A 206 11.21 -4.65 3.88
N LEU A 207 12.34 -4.05 3.47
CA LEU A 207 13.09 -4.49 2.31
C LEU A 207 13.69 -5.89 2.50
N ALA A 208 14.22 -6.20 3.69
CA ALA A 208 14.72 -7.53 4.01
C ALA A 208 13.61 -8.59 4.01
N ALA A 209 12.41 -8.23 4.47
CA ALA A 209 11.25 -9.13 4.41
C ALA A 209 10.81 -9.36 2.96
N LEU A 210 10.74 -8.31 2.13
CA LEU A 210 10.40 -8.43 0.72
C LEU A 210 11.40 -9.30 -0.04
N GLU A 211 12.70 -9.07 0.14
CA GLU A 211 13.74 -9.88 -0.46
C GLU A 211 13.62 -11.36 -0.06
N ARG A 212 13.39 -11.63 1.24
CA ARG A 212 13.21 -12.99 1.74
C ARG A 212 11.99 -13.66 1.11
N GLU A 213 10.82 -13.02 1.13
CA GLU A 213 9.59 -13.60 0.60
C GLU A 213 9.66 -13.77 -0.94
N ALA A 214 10.29 -12.83 -1.67
CA ALA A 214 10.54 -12.97 -3.10
C ALA A 214 11.40 -14.20 -3.40
N ARG A 215 12.52 -14.38 -2.67
CA ARG A 215 13.41 -15.54 -2.83
C ARG A 215 12.72 -16.86 -2.47
N LEU A 216 11.93 -16.89 -1.38
CA LEU A 216 11.15 -18.07 -1.00
C LEU A 216 10.09 -18.45 -2.05
N ALA A 217 9.56 -17.47 -2.76
CA ALA A 217 8.64 -17.68 -3.88
C ALA A 217 9.36 -17.98 -5.21
N GLY A 218 10.69 -18.19 -5.21
CA GLY A 218 11.47 -18.47 -6.41
C GLY A 218 11.56 -17.27 -7.37
N ARG A 219 11.41 -16.05 -6.87
CA ARG A 219 11.45 -14.81 -7.66
C ARG A 219 12.82 -14.15 -7.56
N THR A 220 13.16 -13.40 -8.61
CA THR A 220 14.41 -12.61 -8.63
C THR A 220 14.21 -11.31 -7.87
N TRP A 221 15.26 -10.83 -7.20
CA TRP A 221 15.29 -9.58 -6.44
C TRP A 221 16.50 -8.75 -6.87
N ALA A 222 16.31 -7.46 -7.13
CA ALA A 222 17.39 -6.53 -7.47
C ALA A 222 17.19 -5.16 -6.82
N ALA A 223 18.28 -4.55 -6.33
CA ALA A 223 18.31 -3.14 -6.02
C ALA A 223 18.91 -2.39 -7.22
N LEU A 224 18.19 -1.38 -7.72
CA LEU A 224 18.49 -0.68 -8.95
C LEU A 224 18.62 0.83 -8.69
N ALA A 225 19.45 1.50 -9.50
CA ALA A 225 19.37 2.95 -9.64
C ALA A 225 18.07 3.32 -10.37
N GLU A 226 17.62 4.57 -10.25
CA GLU A 226 16.33 4.99 -10.80
C GLU A 226 16.21 4.78 -12.32
N ASP A 227 17.24 5.14 -13.08
CA ASP A 227 17.25 4.94 -14.53
C ASP A 227 17.11 3.46 -14.93
N ASP A 228 17.73 2.56 -14.16
CA ASP A 228 17.61 1.12 -14.37
C ASP A 228 16.22 0.62 -13.98
N PHE A 229 15.68 1.10 -12.87
CA PHE A 229 14.34 0.79 -12.40
C PHE A 229 13.28 1.18 -13.45
N ALA A 230 13.37 2.39 -14.01
CA ALA A 230 12.48 2.86 -15.07
C ALA A 230 12.59 2.04 -16.35
N ARG A 231 13.81 1.66 -16.77
CA ARG A 231 14.00 0.79 -17.93
C ARG A 231 13.41 -0.60 -17.74
N TRP A 232 13.50 -1.16 -16.53
CA TRP A 232 12.94 -2.48 -16.23
C TRP A 232 11.41 -2.49 -16.25
N LEU A 233 10.76 -1.42 -15.77
CA LEU A 233 9.30 -1.29 -15.87
C LEU A 233 8.86 -1.07 -17.32
N ALA A 234 9.53 -0.19 -18.07
CA ALA A 234 9.18 0.10 -19.45
C ALA A 234 9.43 -1.09 -20.42
N ALA A 235 10.32 -2.02 -20.08
CA ALA A 235 10.58 -3.21 -20.90
C ALA A 235 9.38 -4.17 -21.01
N GLU A 236 8.27 -3.89 -20.31
CA GLU A 236 6.99 -4.58 -20.47
C GLU A 236 6.15 -4.08 -21.67
N GLU A 237 6.55 -3.00 -22.35
CA GLU A 237 5.91 -2.55 -23.61
C GLU A 237 6.68 -3.08 -24.84
N PRO A 238 6.23 -4.15 -25.52
CA PRO A 238 6.75 -4.55 -26.83
C PRO A 238 6.32 -3.62 -27.98
#